data_AF-A0A382F718-F1
#
_entry.id   AF-A0A382F718-F1
#
_cell.length_a   1.000
_cell.length_b   1.000
_cell.length_c   1.000
_cell.angle_alpha   90.00
_cell.angle_beta   90.00
_cell.angle_gamma   90.00
#
_symmetry.space_group_name_H-M   'P 1'
#
loop_
_entity.id
_entity.type
_entity.pdbx_description
1 polymer ?
#
loop_
_entity_poly.entity_id
_entity_poly.type
_entity_poly.pdbx_seq_one_letter_code
_entity_poly.pdbx_strand_id
1 'polypeptide(L)'
;LAPLLPVTTEDLWRFIPGSRTSSVHLADFPNNCKALVDNDLLARWKRLLALRDHVNRELERLRQEKIVGTSLEATVSLHTDGVTASLLESYEAFLPTLFITSNVVLAPNDSKALSQVAKESPEVSESGNVFMEQDDDGQYAGSAVINVKRTTGTKCERCWRYVNSVSTSGPSGLCKRCVEALAEVN
;
A
#
# COMPACT_ATOMS: atom_id res chain seq x y z
N LEU A 1 -9.99 15.14 -20.29
CA LEU A 1 -10.61 14.01 -21.01
C LEU A 1 -11.72 14.44 -21.97
N ALA A 2 -12.47 15.52 -21.70
CA ALA A 2 -13.64 15.90 -22.51
C ALA A 2 -13.40 16.05 -24.02
N PRO A 3 -12.27 16.63 -24.50
CA PRO A 3 -11.98 16.70 -25.93
C PRO A 3 -11.73 15.35 -26.62
N LEU A 4 -11.40 14.30 -25.85
CA LEU A 4 -11.08 12.97 -26.37
C LEU A 4 -12.26 11.99 -26.24
N LEU A 5 -13.01 12.08 -25.14
CA LEU A 5 -14.13 11.20 -24.82
C LEU A 5 -15.41 12.02 -24.58
N PRO A 6 -15.93 12.73 -25.59
CA PRO A 6 -16.92 13.80 -25.38
C PRO A 6 -18.25 13.29 -24.83
N VAL A 7 -18.73 12.14 -25.31
CA VAL A 7 -19.99 11.55 -24.83
C VAL A 7 -19.83 11.01 -23.42
N THR A 8 -18.80 10.18 -23.18
CA THR A 8 -18.55 9.58 -21.86
C THR A 8 -18.32 10.62 -20.77
N THR A 9 -17.60 11.69 -21.10
CA THR A 9 -17.35 12.77 -20.14
C THR A 9 -18.58 13.63 -19.89
N GLU A 10 -19.42 13.89 -20.90
CA GLU A 10 -20.71 14.56 -20.73
C GLU A 10 -21.65 13.75 -19.83
N ASP A 11 -21.74 12.44 -20.05
CA ASP A 11 -22.55 11.55 -19.21
C ASP A 11 -22.04 11.54 -17.77
N LEU A 12 -20.72 11.35 -17.57
CA LEU A 12 -20.12 11.40 -16.23
C LEU A 12 -20.37 12.74 -15.53
N TRP A 13 -20.24 13.85 -16.26
CA TRP A 13 -20.36 15.21 -15.72
C TRP A 13 -21.69 15.46 -15.01
N ARG A 14 -22.77 14.84 -15.49
CA ARG A 14 -24.13 14.94 -14.91
C ARG A 14 -24.24 14.24 -13.55
N PHE A 15 -23.41 13.25 -13.28
CA PHE A 15 -23.46 12.47 -12.03
C PHE A 15 -22.46 12.92 -10.97
N ILE A 16 -21.51 13.81 -11.31
CA ILE A 16 -20.60 14.36 -10.30
C ILE A 16 -21.43 15.18 -9.28
N PRO A 17 -21.16 15.17 -7.97
CA PRO A 17 -21.89 15.98 -6.98
C PRO A 17 -21.33 17.40 -6.84
N GLY A 18 -22.20 18.40 -6.58
CA GLY A 18 -21.83 19.82 -6.42
C GLY A 18 -22.21 20.73 -7.59
N SER A 19 -22.09 22.05 -7.39
CA SER A 19 -22.46 23.06 -8.40
C SER A 19 -21.43 23.13 -9.54
N ARG A 20 -21.91 23.17 -10.79
CA ARG A 20 -21.08 23.34 -12.00
C ARG A 20 -21.91 23.74 -13.22
N THR A 21 -21.24 23.97 -14.35
CA THR A 21 -21.88 24.18 -15.66
C THR A 21 -22.72 22.98 -16.08
N SER A 22 -23.76 23.22 -16.88
CA SER A 22 -24.69 22.17 -17.34
C SER A 22 -24.05 21.08 -18.21
N SER A 23 -22.95 21.40 -18.89
CA SER A 23 -22.17 20.48 -19.70
C SER A 23 -20.68 20.67 -19.42
N VAL A 24 -19.92 19.57 -19.50
CA VAL A 24 -18.45 19.61 -19.42
C VAL A 24 -17.84 20.41 -20.56
N HIS A 25 -18.51 20.46 -21.71
CA HIS A 25 -18.06 21.18 -22.91
C HIS A 25 -18.23 22.69 -22.78
N LEU A 26 -18.93 23.15 -21.73
CA LEU A 26 -19.04 24.56 -21.36
C LEU A 26 -18.12 24.93 -20.19
N ALA A 27 -17.42 23.96 -19.61
CA ALA A 27 -16.50 24.19 -18.51
C ALA A 27 -15.12 24.59 -19.05
N ASP A 28 -14.46 25.50 -18.34
CA ASP A 28 -13.05 25.79 -18.58
C ASP A 28 -12.17 24.62 -18.12
N PHE A 29 -10.97 24.55 -18.70
CA PHE A 29 -9.95 23.67 -18.15
C PHE A 29 -9.60 24.06 -16.71
N PRO A 30 -9.30 23.09 -15.83
CA PRO A 30 -8.83 23.37 -14.49
C PRO A 30 -7.65 24.35 -14.52
N ASN A 31 -7.76 25.44 -13.78
CA ASN A 31 -6.73 26.46 -13.70
C ASN A 31 -5.85 26.26 -12.46
N ASN A 32 -4.69 26.90 -12.46
CA ASN A 32 -3.76 26.92 -11.32
C ASN A 32 -3.30 25.54 -10.79
N CYS A 33 -3.33 24.48 -11.61
CA CYS A 33 -2.93 23.14 -11.16
C CYS A 33 -1.50 23.06 -10.64
N LYS A 34 -0.60 23.93 -11.12
CA LYS A 34 0.81 23.98 -10.66
C LYS A 34 0.93 24.34 -9.18
N ALA A 35 0.00 25.12 -8.63
CA ALA A 35 0.01 25.47 -7.22
C ALA A 35 -0.36 24.29 -6.30
N LEU A 36 -0.94 23.22 -6.85
CA LEU A 36 -1.28 22.00 -6.12
C LEU A 36 -0.13 20.98 -6.08
N VAL A 37 0.99 21.27 -6.76
CA VAL A 37 2.14 20.35 -6.85
C VAL A 37 3.04 20.54 -5.62
N ASP A 38 3.11 19.50 -4.80
CA ASP A 38 4.06 19.36 -3.70
C ASP A 38 5.17 18.38 -4.13
N ASN A 39 6.37 18.90 -4.39
CA ASN A 39 7.49 18.09 -4.86
C ASN A 39 8.03 17.15 -3.78
N ASP A 40 7.99 17.54 -2.51
CA ASP A 40 8.46 16.73 -1.40
C ASP A 40 7.50 15.56 -1.14
N LEU A 41 6.19 15.80 -1.27
CA LEU A 41 5.19 14.73 -1.29
C LEU A 41 5.42 13.77 -2.46
N LEU A 42 5.64 14.30 -3.67
CA LEU A 42 5.90 13.47 -4.85
C LEU A 42 7.16 12.60 -4.66
N ALA A 43 8.25 13.16 -4.15
CA ALA A 43 9.49 12.43 -3.90
C ALA A 43 9.27 11.28 -2.90
N ARG A 44 8.58 11.56 -1.78
CA ARG A 44 8.25 10.53 -0.77
C ARG A 44 7.35 9.43 -1.35
N TRP A 45 6.32 9.79 -2.11
CA TRP A 45 5.40 8.81 -2.70
C TRP A 45 6.03 7.97 -3.80
N LYS A 46 6.99 8.52 -4.57
CA LYS A 46 7.79 7.72 -5.51
C LYS A 46 8.53 6.59 -4.79
N ARG A 47 9.16 6.88 -3.65
CA ARG A 47 9.85 5.87 -2.82
C ARG A 47 8.87 4.82 -2.27
N LEU A 48 7.74 5.25 -1.71
CA LEU A 48 6.70 4.34 -1.20
C LEU A 48 6.13 3.42 -2.29
N LEU A 49 5.89 3.95 -3.50
CA LEU A 49 5.40 3.16 -4.63
C LEU A 49 6.46 2.19 -5.15
N ALA A 50 7.73 2.59 -5.20
CA ALA A 50 8.82 1.70 -5.58
C ALA A 50 8.96 0.50 -4.61
N LEU A 51 8.85 0.75 -3.30
CA LEU A 51 8.81 -0.33 -2.31
C LEU A 51 7.57 -1.22 -2.49
N ARG A 52 6.40 -0.63 -2.74
CA ARG A 52 5.16 -1.37 -3.01
C ARG A 52 5.30 -2.32 -4.18
N ASP A 53 6.02 -1.96 -5.24
CA ASP A 53 6.26 -2.84 -6.38
C ASP A 53 7.07 -4.09 -6.00
N HIS A 54 8.05 -3.95 -5.10
CA HIS A 54 8.80 -5.09 -4.56
C HIS A 54 7.92 -5.98 -3.68
N VAL A 55 7.10 -5.39 -2.81
CA VAL A 55 6.14 -6.14 -1.98
C VAL A 55 5.13 -6.89 -2.84
N ASN A 56 4.63 -6.27 -3.92
CA ASN A 56 3.72 -6.90 -4.86
C ASN A 56 4.34 -8.10 -5.57
N ARG A 57 5.64 -8.06 -5.86
CA ARG A 57 6.36 -9.19 -6.47
C ARG A 57 6.38 -10.40 -5.54
N GLU A 58 6.69 -10.20 -4.26
CA GLU A 58 6.64 -11.27 -3.26
C GLU A 58 5.21 -11.79 -3.03
N LEU A 59 4.22 -10.90 -2.98
CA LEU A 59 2.81 -11.31 -2.91
C LEU A 59 2.40 -12.18 -4.11
N GLU A 60 2.84 -11.82 -5.31
CA GLU A 60 2.54 -12.58 -6.52
C GLU A 60 3.23 -13.94 -6.52
N ARG A 61 4.48 -14.04 -6.03
CA ARG A 61 5.16 -15.32 -5.83
C ARG A 61 4.34 -16.26 -4.92
N LEU A 62 3.83 -15.75 -3.79
CA LEU A 62 2.99 -16.56 -2.89
C LEU A 62 1.65 -16.97 -3.52
N ARG A 63 1.08 -16.16 -4.44
CA ARG A 63 -0.14 -16.54 -5.18
C ARG A 63 0.13 -17.66 -6.17
N GLN A 64 1.24 -17.61 -6.89
CA GLN A 64 1.67 -18.66 -7.82
C GLN A 64 1.92 -19.98 -7.08
N GLU A 65 2.49 -19.91 -5.89
CA GLU A 65 2.67 -21.05 -4.98
C GLU A 65 1.37 -21.50 -4.29
N LYS A 66 0.24 -20.83 -4.54
CA LYS A 66 -1.09 -21.09 -3.95
C LYS A 66 -1.10 -21.00 -2.41
N ILE A 67 -0.15 -20.26 -1.83
CA ILE A 67 -0.06 -20.02 -0.38
C ILE A 67 -1.12 -19.01 0.06
N VAL A 68 -1.37 -17.98 -0.76
CA VAL A 68 -2.42 -16.96 -0.53
C VAL A 68 -3.28 -16.80 -1.78
N GLY A 69 -4.59 -16.59 -1.60
CA GLY A 69 -5.48 -16.24 -2.71
C GLY A 69 -5.50 -14.73 -2.98
N THR A 70 -5.65 -13.95 -1.91
CA THR A 70 -5.72 -12.48 -1.95
C THR A 70 -4.59 -11.84 -1.15
N SER A 71 -4.23 -10.58 -1.44
CA SER A 71 -3.22 -9.86 -0.63
C SER A 71 -3.62 -9.71 0.84
N LEU A 72 -4.92 -9.67 1.13
CA LEU A 72 -5.43 -9.59 2.50
C LEU A 72 -5.11 -10.85 3.31
N GLU A 73 -4.87 -12.00 2.68
CA GLU A 73 -4.42 -13.22 3.36
C GLU A 73 -2.94 -13.20 3.72
N ALA A 74 -2.22 -12.12 3.43
CA ALA A 74 -0.79 -11.99 3.71
C ALA A 74 -0.49 -11.02 4.86
N THR A 75 0.60 -11.30 5.55
CA THR A 75 1.31 -10.38 6.45
C THR A 75 2.65 -10.05 5.82
N VAL A 76 2.99 -8.77 5.74
CA VAL A 76 4.29 -8.28 5.24
C VAL A 76 5.16 -7.90 6.43
N SER A 77 6.33 -8.50 6.54
CA SER A 77 7.36 -8.13 7.51
C SER A 77 8.50 -7.42 6.78
N LEU A 78 8.79 -6.19 7.20
CA LEU A 78 9.85 -5.36 6.62
C LEU A 78 10.96 -5.18 7.66
N HIS A 79 12.17 -5.56 7.29
CA HIS A 79 13.38 -5.25 8.06
C HIS A 79 14.11 -4.11 7.37
N THR A 80 14.21 -2.95 8.02
CA THR A 80 14.57 -1.70 7.35
C THR A 80 15.70 -0.98 8.06
N ASP A 81 16.53 -0.26 7.30
CA ASP A 81 17.57 0.63 7.82
C ASP A 81 17.64 1.96 7.06
N GLY A 82 18.49 2.86 7.56
CA GLY A 82 18.78 4.15 6.92
C GLY A 82 17.55 5.04 6.80
N VAL A 83 17.51 5.84 5.74
CA VAL A 83 16.40 6.78 5.48
C VAL A 83 15.08 6.07 5.14
N THR A 84 15.15 4.80 4.73
CA THR A 84 13.98 3.96 4.43
C THR A 84 13.22 3.61 5.70
N ALA A 85 13.94 3.27 6.78
CA ALA A 85 13.32 2.99 8.08
C ALA A 85 12.51 4.20 8.60
N SER A 86 13.15 5.37 8.64
CA SER A 86 12.50 6.61 9.10
C SER A 86 11.27 6.98 8.26
N LEU A 87 11.33 6.76 6.94
CA LEU A 87 10.18 6.98 6.07
C LEU A 87 9.03 6.02 6.42
N LEU A 88 9.31 4.73 6.57
CA LEU A 88 8.26 3.73 6.81
C LEU A 88 7.64 3.85 8.19
N GLU A 89 8.41 4.20 9.20
CA GLU A 89 7.90 4.53 10.54
C GLU A 89 6.88 5.67 10.48
N SER A 90 7.15 6.72 9.69
CA SER A 90 6.22 7.86 9.53
C SER A 90 4.89 7.48 8.86
N TYR A 91 4.85 6.34 8.16
CA TYR A 91 3.68 5.82 7.45
C TYR A 91 3.14 4.50 8.02
N GLU A 92 3.63 4.03 9.17
CA GLU A 92 3.38 2.69 9.71
C GLU A 92 1.88 2.32 9.69
N ALA A 93 1.03 3.20 10.21
CA ALA A 93 -0.42 3.00 10.26
C ALA A 93 -1.08 2.88 8.87
N PHE A 94 -0.47 3.45 7.84
CA PHE A 94 -0.97 3.44 6.47
C PHE A 94 -0.42 2.28 5.63
N LEU A 95 0.70 1.65 6.02
CA LEU A 95 1.35 0.60 5.23
C LEU A 95 0.44 -0.58 4.86
N PRO A 96 -0.43 -1.11 5.75
CA PRO A 96 -1.37 -2.16 5.35
C PRO A 96 -2.33 -1.74 4.23
N THR A 97 -2.68 -0.45 4.18
CA THR A 97 -3.50 0.11 3.09
C THR A 97 -2.69 0.26 1.81
N LEU A 98 -1.44 0.72 1.90
CA LEU A 98 -0.54 0.84 0.75
C LEU A 98 -0.30 -0.51 0.06
N PHE A 99 -0.04 -1.57 0.83
CA PHE A 99 0.22 -2.92 0.30
C PHE A 99 -1.05 -3.77 0.11
N ILE A 100 -2.21 -3.27 0.53
CA ILE A 100 -3.49 -3.98 0.46
C ILE A 100 -3.40 -5.33 1.20
N THR A 101 -2.72 -5.34 2.33
CA THR A 101 -2.56 -6.51 3.19
C THR A 101 -3.28 -6.32 4.51
N SER A 102 -3.52 -7.41 5.24
CA SER A 102 -4.19 -7.32 6.53
C SER A 102 -3.28 -6.78 7.62
N ASN A 103 -1.97 -7.05 7.52
CA ASN A 103 -1.00 -6.64 8.52
C ASN A 103 0.37 -6.35 7.89
N VAL A 104 1.06 -5.36 8.46
CA VAL A 104 2.45 -5.01 8.15
C VAL A 104 3.19 -4.88 9.47
N VAL A 105 4.37 -5.49 9.56
CA VAL A 105 5.23 -5.43 10.74
C VAL A 105 6.55 -4.81 10.33
N LEU A 106 6.87 -3.67 10.92
CA LEU A 106 8.20 -3.07 10.83
C LEU A 106 9.08 -3.68 11.93
N ALA A 107 10.19 -4.28 11.54
CA ALA A 107 11.18 -4.82 12.46
C ALA A 107 12.46 -3.97 12.36
N PRO A 108 13.03 -3.52 13.50
CA PRO A 108 14.32 -2.85 13.48
C PRO A 108 15.38 -3.79 12.93
N ASN A 109 16.30 -3.25 12.12
CA ASN A 109 17.37 -4.04 11.54
C ASN A 109 18.37 -4.49 12.61
N ASP A 110 18.63 -5.80 12.66
CA ASP A 110 19.83 -6.34 13.28
C ASP A 110 20.85 -6.50 12.14
N SER A 111 21.82 -5.58 12.07
CA SER A 111 22.76 -5.42 10.94
C SER A 111 23.54 -6.68 10.55
N LYS A 112 23.56 -7.70 11.42
CA LYS A 112 24.12 -9.02 11.15
C LYS A 112 23.29 -9.85 10.15
N ALA A 113 21.96 -9.72 10.14
CA ALA A 113 21.07 -10.50 9.28
C ALA A 113 21.20 -10.11 7.79
N LEU A 114 21.33 -8.81 7.48
CA LEU A 114 21.55 -8.31 6.11
C LEU A 114 22.84 -8.87 5.49
N SER A 115 23.91 -8.97 6.28
CA SER A 115 25.19 -9.51 5.84
C SER A 115 25.20 -11.04 5.66
N GLN A 116 24.19 -11.75 6.17
CA GLN A 116 24.05 -13.20 6.08
C GLN A 116 23.05 -13.61 4.99
N VAL A 117 21.95 -12.86 4.82
CA VAL A 117 21.01 -12.99 3.68
C VAL A 117 21.72 -12.73 2.33
N ALA A 118 22.69 -11.81 2.31
CA ALA A 118 23.55 -11.59 1.15
C ALA A 118 24.64 -12.66 0.94
N LYS A 119 24.94 -13.51 1.94
CA LYS A 119 26.03 -14.52 1.90
C LYS A 119 25.56 -15.96 1.74
N GLU A 120 24.39 -16.32 2.27
CA GLU A 120 23.87 -17.71 2.25
C GLU A 120 23.00 -18.03 1.02
N SER A 121 22.74 -17.05 0.16
CA SER A 121 22.05 -17.28 -1.11
C SER A 121 22.59 -16.34 -2.20
N PRO A 122 23.56 -16.79 -3.00
CA PRO A 122 24.15 -15.99 -4.09
C PRO A 122 23.16 -15.62 -5.22
N GLU A 123 21.92 -16.14 -5.18
CA GLU A 123 20.82 -15.83 -6.11
C GLU A 123 19.91 -14.66 -5.63
N VAL A 124 20.21 -14.05 -4.46
CA VAL A 124 19.38 -12.99 -3.84
C VAL A 124 19.51 -11.63 -4.52
N SER A 125 20.45 -11.46 -5.45
CA SER A 125 20.50 -10.26 -6.31
C SER A 125 19.41 -10.24 -7.41
N GLU A 126 18.75 -11.37 -7.69
CA GLU A 126 17.59 -11.46 -8.60
C GLU A 126 16.26 -11.78 -7.89
N SER A 127 16.32 -12.32 -6.66
CA SER A 127 15.12 -12.51 -5.83
C SER A 127 14.66 -11.15 -5.30
N GLY A 128 13.55 -10.63 -5.82
CA GLY A 128 13.06 -9.27 -5.56
C GLY A 128 12.50 -9.00 -4.16
N ASN A 129 13.05 -9.67 -3.14
CA ASN A 129 12.68 -9.51 -1.75
C ASN A 129 13.52 -8.45 -1.01
N VAL A 130 14.49 -7.79 -1.66
CA VAL A 130 15.23 -6.67 -1.08
C VAL A 130 15.00 -5.40 -1.89
N PHE A 131 14.56 -4.35 -1.22
CA PHE A 131 14.50 -2.99 -1.75
C PHE A 131 15.73 -2.23 -1.27
N MET A 132 16.45 -1.59 -2.20
CA MET A 132 17.59 -0.73 -1.91
C MET A 132 17.26 0.70 -2.32
N GLU A 133 17.61 1.64 -1.46
CA GLU A 133 17.46 3.07 -1.72
C GLU A 133 18.82 3.73 -1.87
N GLN A 134 18.90 4.60 -2.89
CA GLN A 134 20.06 5.44 -3.14
C GLN A 134 19.69 6.92 -2.94
N ASP A 135 20.66 7.73 -2.54
CA ASP A 135 20.52 9.18 -2.53
C ASP A 135 20.71 9.79 -3.93
N ASP A 136 20.61 11.12 -4.04
CA ASP A 136 20.73 11.84 -5.31
C ASP A 136 22.11 11.68 -5.97
N ASP A 137 23.14 11.35 -5.19
CA ASP A 137 24.51 11.07 -5.65
C ASP A 137 24.73 9.58 -5.97
N GLY A 138 23.69 8.74 -5.86
CA GLY A 138 23.73 7.31 -6.12
C GLY A 138 24.36 6.47 -5.00
N GLN A 139 24.60 7.06 -3.82
CA GLN A 139 25.14 6.35 -2.66
C GLN A 139 24.04 5.65 -1.87
N TYR A 140 24.41 4.64 -1.08
CA TYR A 140 23.47 3.89 -0.26
C TYR A 140 22.80 4.77 0.79
N ALA A 141 21.47 4.85 0.77
CA ALA A 141 20.68 5.64 1.71
C ALA A 141 19.88 4.77 2.69
N GLY A 142 19.53 3.54 2.31
CA GLY A 142 18.82 2.58 3.18
C GLY A 142 18.27 1.39 2.41
N SER A 143 17.64 0.46 3.11
CA SER A 143 17.06 -0.75 2.52
C SER A 143 15.80 -1.23 3.24
N ALA A 144 15.08 -2.15 2.59
CA ALA A 144 14.02 -2.93 3.20
C ALA A 144 14.09 -4.39 2.71
N VAL A 145 14.32 -5.33 3.62
CA VAL A 145 14.14 -6.76 3.36
C VAL A 145 12.68 -7.12 3.58
N ILE A 146 12.06 -7.70 2.56
CA ILE A 146 10.63 -7.97 2.46
C ILE A 146 10.40 -9.46 2.67
N ASN A 147 9.68 -9.80 3.73
CA ASN A 147 9.23 -11.15 3.99
C ASN A 147 7.70 -11.18 3.98
N VAL A 148 7.12 -12.00 3.11
CA VAL A 148 5.67 -12.15 3.01
C VAL A 148 5.28 -13.57 3.40
N LYS A 149 4.27 -13.70 4.26
CA LYS A 149 3.73 -14.99 4.67
C LYS A 149 2.21 -14.95 4.77
N ARG A 150 1.57 -16.12 4.74
CA ARG A 150 0.13 -16.22 5.06
C ARG A 150 -0.12 -15.72 6.48
N THR A 151 -1.16 -14.92 6.63
CA THR A 151 -1.59 -14.37 7.91
C THR A 151 -2.32 -15.42 8.76
N THR A 152 -2.25 -15.29 10.09
CA THR A 152 -2.82 -16.24 11.05
C THR A 152 -4.09 -15.71 11.75
N GLY A 153 -4.63 -14.58 11.29
CA GLY A 153 -5.84 -13.98 11.85
C GLY A 153 -7.15 -14.69 11.45
N THR A 154 -8.26 -14.19 11.98
CA THR A 154 -9.61 -14.55 11.52
C THR A 154 -10.09 -13.54 10.49
N LYS A 155 -10.68 -14.01 9.39
CA LYS A 155 -11.26 -13.16 8.36
C LYS A 155 -12.47 -12.41 8.91
N CYS A 156 -12.52 -11.10 8.70
CA CYS A 156 -13.72 -10.28 8.90
C CYS A 156 -14.66 -10.42 7.71
N GLU A 157 -15.92 -10.77 7.92
CA GLU A 157 -16.86 -11.03 6.82
C GLU A 157 -17.32 -9.77 6.07
N ARG A 158 -17.13 -8.57 6.65
CA ARG A 158 -17.49 -7.29 6.00
C ARG A 158 -16.36 -6.67 5.19
N CYS A 159 -15.15 -6.59 5.74
CA CYS A 159 -14.03 -5.92 5.09
C CYS A 159 -12.95 -6.86 4.56
N TRP A 160 -13.09 -8.17 4.81
CA TRP A 160 -12.20 -9.25 4.38
C TRP A 160 -10.76 -9.17 4.91
N ARG A 161 -10.46 -8.21 5.80
CA ARG A 161 -9.19 -8.20 6.53
C ARG A 161 -9.15 -9.32 7.55
N TYR A 162 -7.97 -9.90 7.71
CA TYR A 162 -7.64 -10.86 8.74
C TYR A 162 -7.20 -10.10 9.99
N VAL A 163 -7.90 -10.34 11.09
CA VAL A 163 -7.70 -9.63 12.36
C VAL A 163 -7.50 -10.63 13.50
N ASN A 164 -6.94 -10.18 14.61
CA ASN A 164 -6.68 -11.06 15.77
C ASN A 164 -7.98 -11.56 16.42
N SER A 165 -9.07 -10.79 16.34
CA SER A 165 -10.36 -11.16 16.87
C SER A 165 -11.51 -10.52 16.08
N VAL A 166 -12.61 -11.25 16.04
CA VAL A 166 -13.90 -10.81 15.50
C VAL A 166 -14.96 -10.90 16.59
N SER A 167 -16.01 -10.09 16.49
CA SER A 167 -17.15 -10.14 17.42
C SER A 167 -17.84 -11.50 17.38
N THR A 168 -18.16 -12.02 18.57
CA THR A 168 -19.00 -13.20 18.77
C THR A 168 -20.38 -12.84 19.32
N SER A 169 -20.53 -11.62 19.86
CA SER A 169 -21.77 -11.07 20.40
C SER A 169 -22.18 -9.85 19.57
N GLY A 170 -23.42 -9.80 19.08
CA GLY A 170 -23.87 -8.82 18.08
C GLY A 170 -23.66 -9.31 16.63
N PRO A 171 -23.33 -8.44 15.66
CA PRO A 171 -22.99 -8.86 14.30
C PRO A 171 -21.74 -9.75 14.31
N SER A 172 -21.92 -11.06 14.29
CA SER A 172 -20.83 -12.04 14.45
C SER A 172 -19.90 -12.04 13.25
N GLY A 173 -18.60 -12.30 13.47
CA GLY A 173 -17.61 -12.40 12.40
C GLY A 173 -17.11 -11.06 11.87
N LEU A 174 -17.38 -9.94 12.57
CA LEU A 174 -16.93 -8.62 12.19
C LEU A 174 -15.78 -8.12 13.08
N CYS A 175 -14.82 -7.41 12.47
CA CYS A 175 -13.77 -6.73 13.24
C CYS A 175 -14.31 -5.46 13.92
N LYS A 176 -13.63 -4.97 14.96
CA LYS A 176 -13.98 -3.75 15.71
C LYS A 176 -14.35 -2.57 14.80
N ARG A 177 -13.50 -2.25 13.81
CA ARG A 177 -13.75 -1.19 12.82
C ARG A 177 -15.06 -1.35 12.06
N CYS A 178 -15.42 -2.59 11.73
CA CYS A 178 -16.66 -2.87 11.00
C CYS A 178 -17.90 -2.75 11.90
N VAL A 179 -17.78 -3.12 13.18
CA VAL A 179 -18.84 -2.93 14.16
C VAL A 179 -19.09 -1.44 14.41
N GLU A 180 -18.03 -0.67 14.65
CA GLU A 180 -18.11 0.80 14.85
C GLU A 180 -18.75 1.51 13.66
N ALA A 181 -18.29 1.21 12.45
CA ALA A 181 -18.85 1.79 11.23
C ALA A 181 -20.31 1.40 10.94
N LEU A 182 -20.84 0.33 11.56
CA LEU A 182 -22.26 -0.02 11.48
C LEU A 182 -23.08 0.66 12.59
N ALA A 183 -22.45 1.02 13.71
CA ALA A 183 -23.10 1.75 14.77
C ALA A 183 -23.38 3.21 14.38
N GLU A 184 -22.51 3.84 13.58
CA GLU A 184 -22.67 5.23 13.11
C GLU A 184 -23.81 5.44 12.10
N VAL A 185 -24.34 4.36 11.51
CA VAL A 185 -25.38 4.40 10.49
C VAL A 185 -26.79 4.23 11.08
N ASN A 186 -26.87 3.84 12.36
CA ASN A 186 -28.13 3.71 13.11
C ASN A 186 -28.35 4.90 14.05
#